data_AF-A0A961L898-F1
#
_entry.id   AF-A0A961L898-F1
#
_cell.length_a   1.000
_cell.length_b   1.000
_cell.length_c   1.000
_cell.angle_alpha   90.00
_cell.angle_beta   90.00
_cell.angle_gamma   90.00
#
_symmetry.space_group_name_H-M   'P 1'
#
loop_
_entity.id
_entity.type
_entity.pdbx_description
1 polymer ?
#
loop_
_entity_poly.entity_id
_entity_poly.type
_entity_poly.pdbx_seq_one_letter_code
_entity_poly.pdbx_strand_id
1 'polypeptide(L)'
;TAARAYFYDAEGEPMAAGTLRRNPDYADTLETIARDGAAAFYTGDIAADIVAAVRGHPTNPGLLEADDLAGYEAIEREAVCAPYRGYDVCGMGPPSSGALTVGQILGMVSHFDLGALGPEDPESWRIIGDATRLAFADRGRYMADSDFVSMPKGLLGTAYLESRAALIRRPTALPADEVQAGEPPWDKAELRIDGRSLEVPSTSHFVIVDKDGNIAS
;
A
#
# COMPACT_ATOMS: atom_id res chain seq x y z
N THR A 1 -25.54 -2.55 15.69
CA THR A 1 -24.10 -2.39 15.96
C THR A 1 -23.83 -0.90 16.19
N ALA A 2 -22.75 -0.55 16.90
CA ALA A 2 -22.37 0.84 17.12
C ALA A 2 -22.24 1.61 15.79
N ALA A 3 -21.63 0.99 14.77
CA ALA A 3 -21.54 1.57 13.42
C ALA A 3 -22.90 1.88 12.79
N ARG A 4 -23.90 0.98 12.91
CA ARG A 4 -25.24 1.24 12.39
C ARG A 4 -25.88 2.45 13.07
N ALA A 5 -25.77 2.56 14.39
CA ALA A 5 -26.30 3.72 15.13
C ALA A 5 -25.58 5.04 14.78
N TYR A 6 -24.36 4.96 14.23
CA TYR A 6 -23.59 6.13 13.84
C TYR A 6 -23.84 6.57 12.38
N PHE A 7 -24.02 5.63 11.46
CA PHE A 7 -24.14 5.91 10.02
C PHE A 7 -25.56 5.84 9.46
N TYR A 8 -26.54 5.37 10.25
CA TYR A 8 -27.94 5.25 9.86
C TYR A 8 -28.84 6.04 10.81
N ASP A 9 -30.01 6.45 10.34
CA ASP A 9 -31.05 7.07 11.15
C ASP A 9 -31.84 6.06 11.99
N ALA A 10 -32.88 6.53 12.68
CA ALA A 10 -33.69 5.72 13.58
C ALA A 10 -34.54 4.69 12.82
N GLU A 11 -34.91 5.01 11.58
CA GLU A 11 -35.63 4.16 10.64
C GLU A 11 -34.71 3.09 10.04
N GLY A 12 -33.39 3.28 10.17
CA GLY A 12 -32.37 2.37 9.69
C GLY A 12 -31.96 2.62 8.25
N GLU A 13 -32.22 3.82 7.74
CA GLU A 13 -31.76 4.30 6.44
C GLU A 13 -30.40 5.02 6.56
N PRO A 14 -29.52 4.93 5.55
CA PRO A 14 -28.25 5.64 5.56
C PRO A 14 -28.48 7.15 5.72
N MET A 15 -27.64 7.82 6.51
CA MET A 15 -27.75 9.26 6.70
C MET A 15 -27.68 10.01 5.36
N ALA A 16 -28.63 10.92 5.15
CA ALA A 16 -28.71 11.71 3.93
C ALA A 16 -27.55 12.72 3.82
N ALA A 17 -27.12 13.02 2.59
CA ALA A 17 -26.13 14.06 2.33
C ALA A 17 -26.59 15.42 2.91
N GLY A 18 -25.65 16.16 3.52
CA GLY A 18 -25.93 17.42 4.21
C GLY A 18 -26.40 17.26 5.67
N THR A 19 -26.58 16.04 6.17
CA THR A 19 -26.89 15.80 7.59
C THR A 19 -25.71 16.20 8.46
N LEU A 20 -25.93 17.10 9.43
CA LEU A 20 -24.92 17.42 10.43
C LEU A 20 -24.78 16.25 11.41
N ARG A 21 -23.66 15.53 11.34
CA ARG A 21 -23.33 14.47 12.30
C ARG A 21 -22.28 14.94 13.30
N ARG A 22 -22.54 14.68 14.58
CA ARG A 22 -21.61 14.93 15.68
C ARG A 22 -21.18 13.60 16.29
N ASN A 23 -19.95 13.56 16.81
CA ASN A 23 -19.38 12.40 17.48
C ASN A 23 -18.69 12.83 18.78
N PRO A 24 -19.45 13.04 19.87
CA PRO A 24 -18.88 13.44 21.15
C PRO A 24 -17.89 12.38 21.67
N ASP A 25 -18.20 11.09 21.56
CA ASP A 25 -17.31 10.01 22.00
C ASP A 25 -15.95 10.04 21.28
N TYR A 26 -15.94 10.34 19.98
CA TYR A 26 -14.69 10.52 19.23
C TYR A 26 -13.97 11.82 19.60
N ALA A 27 -14.71 12.91 19.89
CA ALA A 27 -14.11 14.14 20.39
C ALA A 27 -13.40 13.90 21.73
N ASP A 28 -14.03 13.21 22.67
CA ASP A 28 -13.44 12.84 23.97
C ASP A 28 -12.19 11.97 23.80
N THR A 29 -12.20 11.05 22.82
CA THR A 29 -11.03 10.24 22.45
C THR A 29 -9.87 11.13 21.97
N LEU A 30 -10.14 12.08 21.07
CA LEU A 30 -9.14 13.00 20.56
C LEU A 30 -8.61 13.95 21.65
N GLU A 31 -9.48 14.43 22.54
CA GLU A 31 -9.09 15.28 23.67
C GLU A 31 -8.17 14.54 24.65
N THR A 32 -8.46 13.26 24.91
CA THR A 32 -7.61 12.40 25.73
C THR A 32 -6.23 12.23 25.11
N ILE A 33 -6.15 11.92 23.81
CA ILE A 33 -4.87 11.79 23.09
C ILE A 33 -4.12 13.13 23.07
N ALA A 34 -4.82 14.26 22.91
CA ALA A 34 -4.19 15.58 22.92
C ALA A 34 -3.60 15.95 24.29
N ARG A 35 -4.25 15.54 25.39
CA ARG A 35 -3.82 15.81 26.76
C ARG A 35 -2.69 14.89 27.21
N ASP A 36 -2.83 13.59 26.95
CA ASP A 36 -2.02 12.53 27.55
C ASP A 36 -1.02 11.90 26.56
N GLY A 37 -1.06 12.34 25.29
CA GLY A 37 -0.19 11.89 24.22
C GLY A 37 -0.56 10.50 23.68
N ALA A 38 0.34 9.94 22.86
CA ALA A 38 0.13 8.64 22.20
C ALA A 38 -0.04 7.47 23.20
N ALA A 39 0.58 7.55 24.38
CA ALA A 39 0.49 6.51 25.41
C ALA A 39 -0.96 6.24 25.85
N ALA A 40 -1.84 7.25 25.82
CA ALA A 40 -3.25 7.06 26.14
C ALA A 40 -3.96 6.10 25.17
N PHE A 41 -3.53 6.06 23.90
CA PHE A 41 -4.06 5.14 22.90
C PHE A 41 -3.52 3.72 23.08
N TYR A 42 -2.25 3.56 23.43
CA TYR A 42 -1.56 2.25 23.44
C TYR A 42 -1.64 1.51 24.77
N THR A 43 -1.73 2.21 25.91
CA THR A 43 -1.67 1.60 27.25
C THR A 43 -2.75 2.08 28.23
N GLY A 44 -3.68 2.93 27.80
CA GLY A 44 -4.73 3.52 28.64
C GLY A 44 -6.12 2.92 28.43
N ASP A 45 -7.15 3.64 28.88
CA ASP A 45 -8.56 3.21 28.78
C ASP A 45 -8.99 2.99 27.31
N ILE A 46 -8.46 3.79 26.37
CA ILE A 46 -8.71 3.60 24.93
C ILE A 46 -8.21 2.20 24.47
N ALA A 47 -7.03 1.77 24.92
CA ALA A 47 -6.50 0.45 24.60
C ALA A 47 -7.37 -0.66 25.18
N ALA A 48 -7.80 -0.50 26.44
CA ALA A 48 -8.69 -1.44 27.10
C ALA A 48 -10.06 -1.56 26.38
N ASP A 49 -10.63 -0.44 25.95
CA ASP A 49 -11.89 -0.40 25.20
C ASP A 49 -11.77 -1.08 23.82
N ILE A 50 -10.66 -0.85 23.10
CA ILE A 50 -10.36 -1.54 21.84
C ILE A 50 -10.29 -3.06 22.05
N VAL A 51 -9.52 -3.52 23.03
CA VAL A 51 -9.36 -4.95 23.34
C VAL A 51 -10.70 -5.57 23.74
N ALA A 52 -11.48 -4.89 24.58
CA ALA A 52 -12.80 -5.34 24.99
C ALA A 52 -13.76 -5.44 23.80
N ALA A 53 -13.76 -4.47 22.89
CA ALA A 53 -14.58 -4.48 21.68
C ALA A 53 -14.21 -5.62 20.73
N VAL A 54 -12.90 -5.86 20.53
CA VAL A 54 -12.40 -6.93 19.64
C VAL A 54 -12.69 -8.32 20.21
N ARG A 55 -12.32 -8.58 21.48
CA ARG A 55 -12.50 -9.89 22.12
C ARG A 55 -13.95 -10.19 22.46
N GLY A 56 -14.74 -9.15 22.75
CA GLY A 56 -16.15 -9.25 23.11
C GLY A 56 -17.10 -9.33 21.91
N HIS A 57 -16.60 -9.33 20.66
CA HIS A 57 -17.47 -9.34 19.49
C HIS A 57 -18.34 -10.61 19.45
N PRO A 58 -19.68 -10.49 19.33
CA PRO A 58 -20.61 -11.59 19.62
C PRO A 58 -20.54 -12.77 18.64
N THR A 59 -20.09 -12.55 17.40
CA THR A 59 -20.06 -13.57 16.34
C THR A 59 -18.67 -13.78 15.73
N ASN A 60 -17.69 -12.98 16.13
CA ASN A 60 -16.34 -12.99 15.56
C ASN A 60 -15.33 -12.40 16.55
N PRO A 61 -15.16 -13.01 17.73
CA PRO A 61 -14.22 -12.53 18.73
C PRO A 61 -12.79 -12.61 18.17
N GLY A 62 -12.06 -11.50 18.20
CA GLY A 62 -10.66 -11.42 17.81
C GLY A 62 -9.70 -11.81 18.93
N LEU A 63 -8.41 -11.80 18.62
CA LEU A 63 -7.33 -12.22 19.54
C LEU A 63 -6.50 -11.06 20.11
N LEU A 64 -6.77 -9.82 19.70
CA LEU A 64 -5.99 -8.64 20.12
C LEU A 64 -5.90 -8.55 21.66
N GLU A 65 -4.69 -8.40 22.18
CA GLU A 65 -4.39 -8.27 23.61
C GLU A 65 -3.86 -6.87 23.93
N ALA A 66 -3.88 -6.50 25.22
CA ALA A 66 -3.33 -5.22 25.65
C ALA A 66 -1.83 -5.11 25.34
N ASP A 67 -1.10 -6.22 25.47
CA ASP A 67 0.33 -6.30 25.18
C ASP A 67 0.63 -6.11 23.68
N ASP A 68 -0.29 -6.45 22.78
CA ASP A 68 -0.13 -6.18 21.34
C ASP A 68 -0.13 -4.67 21.05
N LEU A 69 -0.98 -3.90 21.74
CA LEU A 69 -1.02 -2.44 21.63
C LEU A 69 0.15 -1.79 22.37
N ALA A 70 0.47 -2.26 23.58
CA ALA A 70 1.55 -1.72 24.39
C ALA A 70 2.93 -1.95 23.77
N GLY A 71 3.12 -3.07 23.05
CA GLY A 71 4.36 -3.42 22.37
C GLY A 71 4.49 -2.88 20.95
N TYR A 72 3.48 -2.18 20.42
CA TYR A 72 3.53 -1.64 19.06
C TYR A 72 4.41 -0.39 18.99
N GLU A 73 5.33 -0.37 18.04
CA GLU A 73 6.12 0.81 17.69
C GLU A 73 6.07 1.08 16.18
N ALA A 74 6.02 2.36 15.81
CA ALA A 74 6.19 2.77 14.43
C ALA A 74 7.68 2.71 14.05
N ILE A 75 8.01 1.92 13.04
CA ILE A 75 9.39 1.74 12.57
C ILE A 75 9.65 2.71 11.41
N GLU A 76 10.60 3.63 11.60
CA GLU A 76 11.10 4.49 10.52
C GLU A 76 11.93 3.67 9.53
N ARG A 77 11.66 3.83 8.23
CA ARG A 77 12.31 3.10 7.15
C ARG A 77 12.74 4.05 6.05
N GLU A 78 13.90 3.74 5.47
CA GLU A 78 14.38 4.43 4.27
C GLU A 78 13.39 4.27 3.12
N ALA A 79 13.19 5.35 2.36
CA ALA A 79 12.34 5.33 1.19
C ALA A 79 12.95 4.46 0.08
N VAL A 80 12.08 3.81 -0.70
CA VAL A 80 12.51 3.13 -1.92
C VAL A 80 12.38 4.11 -3.06
N CYS A 81 13.50 4.38 -3.74
CA CYS A 81 13.58 5.30 -4.86
C CYS A 81 13.98 4.57 -6.14
N ALA A 82 13.38 4.96 -7.27
CA ALA A 82 13.74 4.51 -8.60
C ALA A 82 13.99 5.72 -9.52
N PRO A 83 15.09 5.75 -10.28
CA PRO A 83 15.34 6.83 -11.21
C PRO A 83 14.39 6.73 -12.41
N TYR A 84 13.85 7.86 -12.85
CA TYR A 84 13.01 7.94 -14.04
C TYR A 84 13.22 9.27 -14.76
N ARG A 85 13.84 9.21 -15.95
CA ARG A 85 14.00 10.35 -16.87
C ARG A 85 14.59 11.63 -16.21
N GLY A 86 15.59 11.45 -15.34
CA GLY A 86 16.27 12.54 -14.64
C GLY A 86 15.70 12.91 -13.27
N TYR A 87 14.66 12.21 -12.81
CA TYR A 87 14.07 12.36 -11.48
C TYR A 87 14.30 11.11 -10.64
N ASP A 88 14.30 11.26 -9.31
CA ASP A 88 14.14 10.14 -8.38
C ASP A 88 12.67 10.06 -7.94
N VAL A 89 12.03 8.93 -8.20
CA VAL A 89 10.66 8.66 -7.78
C VAL A 89 10.71 7.78 -6.54
N CYS A 90 10.40 8.36 -5.38
CA CYS A 90 10.50 7.74 -4.08
C CYS A 90 9.12 7.45 -3.47
N GLY A 91 9.04 6.41 -2.63
CA GLY A 91 7.86 6.14 -1.82
C GLY A 91 8.11 5.03 -0.80
N MET A 92 7.02 4.53 -0.21
CA MET A 92 7.10 3.49 0.81
C MET A 92 7.52 2.14 0.24
N GLY A 93 8.62 1.62 0.79
CA GLY A 93 9.05 0.24 0.61
C GLY A 93 8.33 -0.74 1.54
N PRO A 94 8.79 -2.01 1.55
CA PRO A 94 8.35 -3.07 2.45
C PRO A 94 8.16 -2.58 3.90
N PRO A 95 7.04 -2.91 4.57
CA PRO A 95 6.01 -3.90 4.19
C PRO A 95 5.03 -3.44 3.09
N SER A 96 5.10 -2.17 2.63
CA SER A 96 4.37 -1.74 1.45
C SER A 96 4.99 -2.29 0.16
N SER A 97 4.14 -2.55 -0.83
CA SER A 97 4.55 -2.96 -2.17
C SER A 97 4.60 -1.80 -3.17
N GLY A 98 4.16 -0.61 -2.76
CA GLY A 98 3.88 0.51 -3.66
C GLY A 98 5.10 0.98 -4.44
N ALA A 99 6.14 1.47 -3.75
CA ALA A 99 7.28 2.09 -4.41
C ALA A 99 8.11 1.11 -5.26
N LEU A 100 8.25 -0.15 -4.81
CA LEU A 100 8.88 -1.19 -5.61
C LEU A 100 8.09 -1.46 -6.90
N THR A 101 6.76 -1.61 -6.81
CA THR A 101 5.92 -1.90 -7.98
C THR A 101 5.93 -0.73 -8.97
N VAL A 102 5.74 0.50 -8.48
CA VAL A 102 5.80 1.72 -9.32
C VAL A 102 7.19 1.87 -9.93
N GLY A 103 8.25 1.68 -9.15
CA GLY A 103 9.63 1.72 -9.63
C GLY A 103 9.91 0.68 -10.71
N GLN A 104 9.36 -0.53 -10.60
CA GLN A 104 9.46 -1.56 -11.65
C GLN A 104 8.76 -1.14 -12.93
N ILE A 105 7.54 -0.59 -12.82
CA ILE A 105 6.78 -0.09 -13.98
C ILE A 105 7.58 0.99 -14.68
N LEU A 106 8.01 2.03 -13.94
CA LEU A 106 8.81 3.14 -14.47
C LEU A 106 10.13 2.68 -15.09
N GLY A 107 10.81 1.74 -14.42
CA GLY A 107 12.02 1.11 -14.89
C GLY A 107 11.82 0.43 -16.25
N MET A 108 10.80 -0.41 -16.38
CA MET A 108 10.48 -1.08 -17.64
C MET A 108 10.07 -0.11 -18.74
N VAL A 109 9.18 0.85 -18.45
CA VAL A 109 8.70 1.81 -19.48
C VAL A 109 9.75 2.84 -19.88
N SER A 110 10.84 2.99 -19.10
CA SER A 110 11.95 3.89 -19.45
C SER A 110 12.68 3.47 -20.74
N HIS A 111 12.56 2.19 -21.13
CA HIS A 111 13.13 1.65 -22.37
C HIS A 111 12.30 1.96 -23.63
N PHE A 112 11.21 2.70 -23.50
CA PHE A 112 10.29 3.07 -24.58
C PHE A 112 10.15 4.59 -24.68
N ASP A 113 9.94 5.10 -25.90
CA ASP A 113 9.69 6.52 -26.13
C ASP A 113 8.20 6.85 -26.04
N LEU A 114 7.65 6.76 -24.82
CA LEU A 114 6.25 7.11 -24.55
C LEU A 114 5.94 8.59 -24.83
N GLY A 115 6.96 9.46 -24.81
CA GLY A 115 6.82 10.88 -25.13
C GLY A 115 6.51 11.09 -26.62
N ALA A 116 7.15 10.32 -27.49
CA ALA A 116 6.88 10.36 -28.93
C ALA A 116 5.51 9.75 -29.30
N LEU A 117 5.06 8.71 -28.58
CA LEU A 117 3.75 8.09 -28.81
C LEU A 117 2.60 8.97 -28.29
N GLY A 118 2.73 9.50 -27.09
CA GLY A 118 1.71 10.33 -26.45
C GLY A 118 0.58 9.55 -25.77
N PRO A 119 -0.27 10.23 -24.97
CA PRO A 119 -1.26 9.59 -24.10
C PRO A 119 -2.50 9.05 -24.83
N GLU A 120 -2.72 9.42 -26.09
CA GLU A 120 -3.87 8.95 -26.88
C GLU A 120 -3.52 7.73 -27.74
N ASP A 121 -2.25 7.35 -27.82
CA ASP A 121 -1.80 6.21 -28.61
C ASP A 121 -2.09 4.89 -27.85
N PRO A 122 -2.81 3.92 -28.44
CA PRO A 122 -3.04 2.62 -27.82
C PRO A 122 -1.74 1.86 -27.49
N GLU A 123 -0.65 2.11 -28.21
CA GLU A 123 0.65 1.50 -27.94
C GLU A 123 1.23 1.98 -26.61
N SER A 124 1.03 3.25 -26.23
CA SER A 124 1.41 3.77 -24.91
C SER A 124 0.72 2.99 -23.80
N TRP A 125 -0.59 2.76 -23.94
CA TRP A 125 -1.38 2.02 -22.96
C TRP A 125 -1.06 0.54 -22.94
N ARG A 126 -0.73 -0.06 -24.09
CA ARG A 126 -0.24 -1.45 -24.16
C ARG A 126 1.06 -1.59 -23.37
N ILE A 127 2.04 -0.71 -23.61
CA ILE A 127 3.34 -0.74 -22.93
C ILE A 127 3.17 -0.55 -21.42
N ILE A 128 2.39 0.45 -20.99
CA ILE A 128 2.12 0.71 -19.57
C ILE A 128 1.37 -0.47 -18.94
N GLY A 129 0.37 -1.02 -19.64
CA GLY A 129 -0.43 -2.15 -19.18
C GLY A 129 0.40 -3.42 -19.01
N ASP A 130 1.23 -3.77 -19.99
CA ASP A 130 2.11 -4.95 -19.92
C ASP A 130 3.20 -4.78 -18.84
N ALA A 131 3.80 -3.60 -18.71
CA ALA A 131 4.72 -3.28 -17.62
C ALA A 131 4.05 -3.41 -16.24
N THR A 132 2.83 -2.89 -16.11
CA THR A 132 2.02 -3.02 -14.87
C THR A 132 1.75 -4.48 -14.55
N ARG A 133 1.31 -5.27 -15.53
CA ARG A 133 1.02 -6.70 -15.34
C ARG A 133 2.26 -7.48 -14.89
N LEU A 134 3.42 -7.23 -15.49
CA LEU A 134 4.68 -7.86 -15.10
C LEU A 134 5.14 -7.44 -13.69
N ALA A 135 5.02 -6.15 -13.35
CA ALA A 135 5.35 -5.65 -12.01
C ALA A 135 4.42 -6.22 -10.94
N PHE A 136 3.12 -6.38 -11.24
CA PHE A 136 2.16 -6.99 -10.33
C PHE A 136 2.39 -8.49 -10.14
N ALA A 137 2.89 -9.19 -11.17
CA ALA A 137 3.31 -10.58 -11.03
C ALA A 137 4.50 -10.70 -10.05
N ASP A 138 5.50 -9.84 -10.18
CA ASP A 138 6.63 -9.77 -9.23
C ASP A 138 6.16 -9.38 -7.83
N ARG A 139 5.26 -8.39 -7.72
CA ARG A 139 4.64 -7.96 -6.45
C ARG A 139 4.00 -9.13 -5.72
N GLY A 140 3.14 -9.86 -6.40
CA GLY A 140 2.40 -11.00 -5.83
C GLY A 140 3.30 -12.14 -5.39
N ARG A 141 4.46 -12.30 -6.04
CA ARG A 141 5.41 -13.39 -5.77
C ARG A 141 6.43 -13.06 -4.68
N TYR A 142 6.85 -11.79 -4.57
CA TYR A 142 8.06 -11.41 -3.82
C TYR A 142 7.85 -10.42 -2.68
N MET A 143 6.94 -9.46 -2.81
CA MET A 143 6.86 -8.34 -1.88
C MET A 143 6.05 -8.70 -0.64
N ALA A 144 6.65 -8.54 0.53
CA ALA A 144 6.07 -8.86 1.83
C ALA A 144 6.72 -8.03 2.93
N ASP A 145 6.35 -8.27 4.19
CA ASP A 145 7.04 -7.69 5.34
C ASP A 145 8.48 -8.22 5.42
N SER A 146 9.45 -7.31 5.22
CA SER A 146 10.87 -7.62 5.19
C SER A 146 11.44 -8.12 6.51
N ASP A 147 10.76 -7.85 7.63
CA ASP A 147 11.22 -8.27 8.95
C ASP A 147 10.96 -9.77 9.17
N PHE A 148 10.03 -10.35 8.41
CA PHE A 148 9.66 -11.77 8.47
C PHE A 148 10.03 -12.54 7.21
N VAL A 149 10.12 -11.87 6.07
CA VAL A 149 10.20 -12.49 4.75
C VAL A 149 11.38 -11.92 3.96
N SER A 150 12.36 -12.77 3.62
CA SER A 150 13.51 -12.35 2.79
C SER A 150 13.07 -12.07 1.34
N MET A 151 13.27 -10.86 0.82
CA MET A 151 12.94 -10.56 -0.58
C MET A 151 14.17 -10.70 -1.48
N PRO A 152 13.98 -10.96 -2.79
CA PRO A 152 15.07 -10.90 -3.74
C PRO A 152 15.71 -9.51 -3.76
N LYS A 153 17.00 -9.50 -4.07
CA LYS A 153 17.73 -8.26 -4.32
C LYS A 153 17.50 -7.85 -5.78
N GLY A 154 17.51 -6.55 -6.05
CA GLY A 154 17.52 -6.09 -7.43
C GLY A 154 16.19 -6.19 -8.19
N LEU A 155 15.05 -6.20 -7.49
CA LEU A 155 13.74 -5.95 -8.13
C LEU A 155 13.71 -4.65 -8.95
N LEU A 156 14.52 -3.67 -8.56
CA LEU A 156 14.77 -2.41 -9.27
C LEU A 156 16.14 -2.37 -10.00
N GLY A 157 16.81 -3.50 -10.15
CA GLY A 157 18.11 -3.58 -10.79
C GLY A 157 18.00 -3.33 -12.30
N THR A 158 18.89 -2.50 -12.86
CA THR A 158 18.84 -2.10 -14.27
C THR A 158 18.80 -3.28 -15.24
N ALA A 159 19.67 -4.28 -15.05
CA ALA A 159 19.71 -5.47 -15.92
C ALA A 159 18.42 -6.31 -15.83
N TYR A 160 17.82 -6.39 -14.64
CA TYR A 160 16.55 -7.09 -14.44
C TYR A 160 15.41 -6.34 -15.12
N LEU A 161 15.31 -5.03 -14.92
CA LEU A 161 14.28 -4.20 -15.55
C LEU A 161 14.40 -4.19 -17.07
N GLU A 162 15.62 -4.20 -17.61
CA GLU A 162 15.87 -4.34 -19.05
C GLU A 162 15.38 -5.71 -19.58
N SER A 163 15.68 -6.80 -18.87
CA SER A 163 15.22 -8.13 -19.29
C SER A 163 13.70 -8.25 -19.23
N ARG A 164 13.05 -7.60 -18.25
CA ARG A 164 11.58 -7.55 -18.17
C ARG A 164 10.99 -6.67 -19.28
N ALA A 165 11.60 -5.51 -19.58
CA ALA A 165 11.19 -4.64 -20.67
C ALA A 165 11.30 -5.31 -22.05
N ALA A 166 12.27 -6.22 -22.23
CA ALA A 166 12.43 -6.98 -23.47
C ALA A 166 11.18 -7.82 -23.81
N LEU A 167 10.43 -8.29 -22.80
CA LEU A 167 9.17 -9.03 -22.99
C LEU A 167 8.07 -8.18 -23.63
N ILE A 168 8.13 -6.85 -23.45
CA ILE A 168 7.13 -5.88 -23.92
C ILE A 168 7.43 -5.43 -25.37
N ARG A 169 8.64 -5.67 -25.90
CA ARG A 169 9.08 -5.29 -27.25
C ARG A 169 8.47 -6.20 -28.32
N ARG A 170 7.17 -6.02 -28.56
CA ARG A 170 6.39 -6.81 -29.51
C ARG A 170 5.15 -6.01 -29.96
N PRO A 171 4.48 -6.39 -31.07
CA PRO A 171 3.38 -5.61 -31.63
C PRO A 171 2.03 -5.81 -30.93
N THR A 172 1.93 -6.71 -29.95
CA THR A 172 0.67 -7.09 -29.28
C THR A 172 0.84 -7.17 -27.78
N ALA A 173 -0.26 -7.08 -27.02
CA ALA A 173 -0.21 -7.25 -25.57
C ALA A 173 0.35 -8.63 -25.17
N LEU A 174 0.93 -8.73 -23.97
CA LEU A 174 1.39 -10.00 -23.43
C LEU A 174 0.21 -10.97 -23.23
N PRO A 175 0.31 -12.21 -23.76
CA PRO A 175 -0.64 -13.27 -23.42
C PRO A 175 -0.74 -13.48 -21.91
N ALA A 176 -1.91 -13.90 -21.42
CA ALA A 176 -2.15 -14.01 -19.97
C ALA A 176 -1.23 -15.04 -19.29
N ASP A 177 -0.91 -16.12 -19.97
CA ASP A 177 0.00 -17.18 -19.54
C ASP A 177 1.47 -16.74 -19.49
N GLU A 178 1.86 -15.73 -20.28
CA GLU A 178 3.21 -15.15 -20.28
C GLU A 178 3.42 -14.08 -19.19
N VAL A 179 2.36 -13.63 -18.51
CA VAL A 179 2.47 -12.72 -17.37
C VAL A 179 2.80 -13.50 -16.10
N GLN A 180 4.09 -13.80 -15.96
CA GLN A 180 4.66 -14.49 -14.81
C GLN A 180 5.66 -13.58 -14.09
N ALA A 181 5.88 -13.85 -12.80
CA ALA A 181 6.98 -13.24 -12.06
C ALA A 181 8.32 -13.56 -12.76
N GLY A 182 9.20 -12.58 -12.86
CA GLY A 182 10.57 -12.80 -13.36
C GLY A 182 11.46 -13.34 -12.25
N GLU A 183 12.72 -13.67 -12.56
CA GLU A 183 13.67 -14.20 -11.58
C GLU A 183 14.75 -13.15 -11.25
N PRO A 184 14.49 -12.21 -10.33
CA PRO A 184 15.49 -11.24 -9.89
C PRO A 184 16.63 -11.92 -9.09
N PRO A 185 17.81 -11.28 -8.98
CA PRO A 185 18.91 -11.81 -8.20
C PRO A 185 18.52 -12.17 -6.75
N TRP A 186 18.95 -13.33 -6.27
CA TRP A 186 18.65 -13.78 -4.92
C TRP A 186 19.86 -14.39 -4.23
N ASP A 187 19.95 -14.12 -2.93
CA ASP A 187 20.93 -14.74 -2.04
C ASP A 187 20.42 -16.04 -1.38
N LYS A 188 19.13 -16.40 -1.55
CA LYS A 188 18.45 -17.49 -0.86
C LYS A 188 17.32 -18.07 -1.71
N ALA A 189 17.33 -19.36 -1.97
CA ALA A 189 16.20 -20.02 -2.62
C ALA A 189 15.10 -20.31 -1.59
N GLU A 190 13.86 -19.87 -1.86
CA GLU A 190 12.69 -20.16 -1.02
C GLU A 190 11.49 -20.59 -1.86
N LEU A 191 10.84 -21.68 -1.43
CA LEU A 191 9.55 -22.11 -1.97
C LEU A 191 8.44 -21.31 -1.31
N ARG A 192 7.78 -20.44 -2.07
CA ARG A 192 6.64 -19.67 -1.58
C ARG A 192 5.48 -19.77 -2.57
N ILE A 193 4.28 -19.66 -2.02
CA ILE A 193 3.07 -19.51 -2.80
C ILE A 193 2.88 -18.03 -3.17
N ASP A 194 2.19 -17.78 -4.27
CA ASP A 194 1.80 -16.42 -4.63
C ASP A 194 0.82 -15.86 -3.60
N GLY A 195 1.01 -14.59 -3.25
CA GLY A 195 0.12 -13.86 -2.37
C GLY A 195 -1.27 -13.72 -2.98
N ARG A 196 -2.30 -13.91 -2.17
CA ARG A 196 -3.69 -13.60 -2.54
C ARG A 196 -4.01 -12.21 -1.98
N SER A 197 -4.06 -11.19 -2.84
CA SER A 197 -4.49 -9.85 -2.43
C SER A 197 -5.99 -9.67 -2.71
N LEU A 198 -6.78 -9.45 -1.66
CA LEU A 198 -8.13 -8.94 -1.77
C LEU A 198 -8.05 -7.42 -1.66
N GLU A 199 -7.80 -6.75 -2.79
CA GLU A 199 -7.80 -5.29 -2.82
C GLU A 199 -9.24 -4.79 -2.63
N VAL A 200 -9.45 -3.96 -1.61
CA VAL A 200 -10.71 -3.28 -1.37
C VAL A 200 -10.51 -1.77 -1.60
N PRO A 201 -11.34 -1.10 -2.40
CA PRO A 201 -11.21 0.33 -2.62
C PRO A 201 -11.69 1.07 -1.37
N SER A 202 -10.81 1.73 -0.60
CA SER A 202 -11.16 2.73 0.45
C SER A 202 -9.94 3.22 1.23
N THR A 203 -9.17 4.16 0.68
CA THR A 203 -8.13 4.90 1.42
C THR A 203 -8.26 6.40 1.17
N SER A 204 -7.58 7.21 1.99
CA SER A 204 -7.45 8.66 1.78
C SER A 204 -5.97 8.99 1.59
N HIS A 205 -5.66 9.98 0.77
CA HIS A 205 -4.32 10.50 0.54
C HIS A 205 -4.37 12.02 0.52
N PHE A 206 -3.41 12.66 1.20
CA PHE A 206 -3.27 14.10 1.25
C PHE A 206 -1.79 14.46 1.22
N VAL A 207 -1.47 15.64 0.68
CA VAL A 207 -0.10 16.16 0.60
C VAL A 207 -0.07 17.54 1.22
N ILE A 208 0.91 17.79 2.06
CA ILE A 208 1.16 19.09 2.70
C ILE A 208 2.55 19.55 2.30
N VAL A 209 2.63 20.77 1.78
CA VAL A 209 3.89 21.46 1.51
C VAL A 209 3.87 22.77 2.28
N ASP A 210 4.88 23.00 3.11
CA ASP A 210 5.01 24.25 3.85
C ASP A 210 5.93 25.26 3.15
N LYS A 211 6.00 26.48 3.70
CA LYS A 211 6.81 27.58 3.16
C LYS A 211 8.32 27.36 3.28
N ASP A 212 8.74 26.44 4.14
CA ASP A 212 10.14 26.14 4.42
C ASP A 212 10.66 25.01 3.51
N GLY A 213 9.77 24.41 2.72
CA GLY A 213 10.07 23.36 1.76
C GLY A 213 9.91 21.95 2.33
N ASN A 214 9.32 21.79 3.52
CA ASN A 214 9.00 20.47 4.04
C ASN A 214 7.79 19.90 3.28
N ILE A 215 7.83 18.59 3.02
CA ILE A 215 6.79 17.87 2.29
C ILE A 215 6.38 16.65 3.12
N ALA A 216 5.08 16.51 3.35
CA ALA A 216 4.46 15.29 3.89
C ALA A 216 3.46 14.76 2.86
N SER A 217 3.54 13.46 2.57
CA SER A 217 2.76 12.77 1.54
C SER A 217 2.28 11.42 2.02
#